data_AF-A0A426S0N0-F1
#
_entry.id   AF-A0A426S0N0-F1
#
_cell.length_a   1.000
_cell.length_b   1.000
_cell.length_c   1.000
_cell.angle_alpha   90.00
_cell.angle_beta   90.00
_cell.angle_gamma   90.00
#
_symmetry.space_group_name_H-M   'P 1'
#
loop_
_entity.id
_entity.type
_entity.pdbx_description
1 polymer ?
#
loop_
_entity_poly.entity_id
_entity_poly.type
_entity_poly.pdbx_seq_one_letter_code
_entity_poly.pdbx_strand_id
1 'polypeptide(L)'
;MNLDFGAEPLFSWYVVLLFISGAAMLILGVINASGLSKGWRAFNVIAGLGFMGYGIYLGFIFQGGTYIVFFKAFILPVMVVVNFFRSLSRRKAMPAPQPMAAPAPYPMAGQQPMAAPAPYPMAGQQPMAAPAPYPMAGQQPMAAPAPQPMAAPQPMGAPVPQPAPAPERTV
;
A
#
# COMPACT_ATOMS: atom_id res chain seq x y z
N MET A 1 -30.13 0.01 33.07
CA MET A 1 -29.13 -0.39 32.05
C MET A 1 -29.41 -1.84 31.73
N ASN A 2 -29.47 -2.21 30.46
CA ASN A 2 -29.84 -3.58 30.05
C ASN A 2 -28.64 -4.56 30.06
N LEU A 3 -27.46 -4.08 30.43
CA LEU A 3 -26.28 -4.93 30.55
C LEU A 3 -26.36 -5.73 31.85
N ASP A 4 -26.72 -7.01 31.72
CA ASP A 4 -26.65 -8.00 32.78
C ASP A 4 -25.79 -9.18 32.29
N PHE A 5 -24.56 -9.26 32.79
CA PHE A 5 -23.61 -10.30 32.41
C PHE A 5 -23.86 -11.64 33.11
N GLY A 6 -24.70 -11.67 34.14
CA GLY A 6 -25.09 -12.89 34.86
C GLY A 6 -26.33 -13.52 34.25
N ALA A 7 -27.34 -12.71 33.94
CA ALA A 7 -28.60 -13.19 33.37
C ALA A 7 -28.54 -13.38 31.85
N GLU A 8 -27.96 -12.42 31.11
CA GLU A 8 -27.87 -12.47 29.65
C GLU A 8 -26.44 -12.21 29.14
N PRO A 9 -25.50 -13.16 29.33
CA PRO A 9 -24.10 -12.97 28.97
C PRO A 9 -23.88 -12.67 27.49
N LEU A 10 -24.60 -13.35 26.61
CA LEU A 10 -24.46 -13.19 25.15
C LEU A 10 -24.94 -11.82 24.68
N PHE A 11 -26.07 -11.35 25.21
CA PHE A 11 -26.60 -10.01 24.90
C PHE A 11 -25.62 -8.93 25.36
N SER A 12 -25.18 -9.01 26.61
CA SER A 12 -24.28 -8.03 27.20
C SER A 12 -22.94 -7.99 26.47
N TRP A 13 -22.39 -9.16 26.10
CA TRP A 13 -21.18 -9.18 25.29
C TRP A 13 -21.37 -8.62 23.90
N TYR A 14 -22.49 -8.93 23.25
CA TYR A 14 -22.81 -8.39 21.95
C TYR A 14 -22.84 -6.85 21.98
N VAL A 15 -23.50 -6.26 22.98
CA VAL A 15 -23.56 -4.80 23.14
C VAL A 15 -22.18 -4.19 23.37
N VAL A 16 -21.32 -4.81 24.19
CA VAL A 16 -19.95 -4.33 24.37
C VAL A 16 -19.13 -4.43 23.07
N LEU A 17 -19.28 -5.51 22.30
CA LEU A 17 -18.63 -5.64 21.00
C LEU A 17 -19.08 -4.56 20.02
N LEU A 18 -20.38 -4.16 20.04
CA LEU A 18 -20.88 -3.01 19.28
C LEU A 18 -20.17 -1.72 19.69
N PHE A 19 -20.02 -1.47 21.00
CA PHE A 19 -19.32 -0.28 21.50
C PHE A 19 -17.85 -0.25 21.08
N ILE A 20 -17.10 -1.34 21.31
CA ILE A 20 -15.66 -1.40 20.96
C ILE A 20 -15.47 -1.23 19.45
N SER A 21 -16.29 -1.92 18.65
CA SER A 21 -16.19 -1.86 17.19
C SER A 21 -16.58 -0.49 16.64
N GLY A 22 -17.66 0.10 17.17
CA GLY A 22 -18.10 1.45 16.79
C GLY A 22 -17.05 2.49 17.11
N ALA A 23 -16.45 2.44 18.31
CA ALA A 23 -15.38 3.33 18.71
C ALA A 23 -14.14 3.18 17.82
N ALA A 24 -13.70 1.94 17.57
CA ALA A 24 -12.56 1.67 16.69
C ALA A 24 -12.78 2.24 15.28
N MET A 25 -13.97 2.04 14.71
CA MET A 25 -14.34 2.52 13.38
C MET A 25 -14.42 4.05 13.30
N LEU A 26 -14.98 4.70 14.32
CA LEU A 26 -14.99 6.16 14.42
C LEU A 26 -13.59 6.72 14.50
N ILE A 27 -12.74 6.18 15.38
CA ILE A 27 -11.35 6.60 15.53
C ILE A 27 -10.62 6.44 14.19
N LEU A 28 -10.67 5.26 13.57
CA LEU A 28 -9.98 4.96 12.31
C LEU A 28 -10.54 5.74 11.11
N GLY A 29 -11.81 6.13 11.13
CA GLY A 29 -12.41 6.99 10.11
C GLY A 29 -11.95 8.44 10.24
N VAL A 30 -11.84 8.95 11.47
CA VAL A 30 -11.45 10.34 11.76
C VAL A 30 -9.94 10.55 11.65
N ILE A 31 -9.12 9.59 12.09
CA ILE A 31 -7.66 9.73 12.00
C ILE A 31 -7.15 9.39 10.60
N ASN A 32 -6.24 10.22 10.06
CA ASN A 32 -5.60 9.95 8.77
C ASN A 32 -4.37 9.03 8.91
N ALA A 33 -4.48 7.98 9.71
CA ALA A 33 -3.32 7.14 10.07
C ALA A 33 -3.19 5.89 9.18
N SER A 34 -4.29 5.42 8.59
CA SER A 34 -4.43 4.08 8.00
C SER A 34 -4.19 4.01 6.48
N GLY A 35 -3.89 5.14 5.82
CA GLY A 35 -3.79 5.18 4.34
C GLY A 35 -5.12 4.88 3.63
N LEU A 36 -6.22 4.92 4.38
CA LEU A 36 -7.55 4.58 3.91
C LEU A 36 -8.11 5.72 3.06
N SER A 37 -8.73 5.38 1.92
CA SER A 37 -9.25 6.40 0.99
C SER A 37 -10.36 7.23 1.65
N LYS A 38 -10.57 8.46 1.17
CA LYS A 38 -11.60 9.38 1.71
C LYS A 38 -12.99 8.72 1.77
N GLY A 39 -13.36 7.97 0.74
CA GLY A 39 -14.62 7.22 0.69
C GLY A 39 -14.71 6.11 1.73
N TRP A 40 -13.66 5.30 1.88
CA TRP A 40 -13.64 4.24 2.89
C TRP A 40 -13.64 4.78 4.32
N ARG A 41 -13.06 5.95 4.55
CA ARG A 41 -13.11 6.63 5.84
C ARG A 41 -14.52 7.10 6.17
N ALA A 42 -15.19 7.75 5.21
CA ALA A 42 -16.59 8.15 5.39
C ALA A 42 -17.49 6.93 5.68
N PHE A 43 -17.30 5.83 4.95
CA PHE A 43 -18.00 4.58 5.21
C PHE A 43 -17.73 4.05 6.63
N ASN A 44 -16.47 4.05 7.08
CA ASN A 44 -16.13 3.62 8.45
C ASN A 44 -16.78 4.50 9.52
N VAL A 45 -16.86 5.81 9.30
CA VAL A 45 -17.55 6.72 10.24
C VAL A 45 -19.04 6.37 10.31
N ILE A 46 -19.71 6.22 9.16
CA ILE A 46 -21.13 5.88 9.10
C ILE A 46 -21.40 4.53 9.76
N ALA A 47 -20.61 3.52 9.41
CA ALA A 47 -20.73 2.21 10.00
C ALA A 47 -20.45 2.26 11.52
N GLY A 48 -19.43 3.01 11.95
CA GLY A 48 -19.10 3.23 13.35
C GLY A 48 -20.24 3.89 14.14
N LEU A 49 -20.91 4.89 13.55
CA LEU A 49 -22.12 5.49 14.12
C LEU A 49 -23.28 4.49 14.20
N GLY A 50 -23.43 3.62 13.19
CA GLY A 50 -24.42 2.53 13.23
C GLY A 50 -24.16 1.55 14.38
N PHE A 51 -22.91 1.09 14.53
CA PHE A 51 -22.50 0.24 15.64
C PHE A 51 -22.73 0.90 17.00
N MET A 52 -22.32 2.17 17.14
CA MET A 52 -22.47 2.94 18.37
C MET A 52 -23.94 3.19 18.71
N GLY A 53 -24.72 3.64 17.73
CA GLY A 53 -26.15 3.92 17.89
C GLY A 53 -26.94 2.66 18.23
N TYR A 54 -26.64 1.53 17.58
CA TYR A 54 -27.30 0.27 17.90
C TYR A 54 -26.92 -0.26 19.28
N GLY A 55 -25.64 -0.13 19.68
CA GLY A 55 -25.19 -0.47 21.03
C GLY A 55 -25.86 0.38 22.11
N ILE A 56 -25.99 1.70 21.88
CA ILE A 56 -26.71 2.61 22.79
C ILE A 56 -28.19 2.22 22.87
N TYR A 57 -28.83 1.97 21.73
CA TYR A 57 -30.24 1.55 21.68
C TYR A 57 -30.46 0.29 22.52
N LEU A 58 -29.70 -0.77 22.27
CA LEU A 58 -29.83 -2.03 23.01
C LEU A 58 -29.45 -1.90 24.48
N GLY A 59 -28.35 -1.20 24.79
CA GLY A 59 -27.83 -1.12 26.16
C GLY A 59 -28.64 -0.23 27.11
N PHE A 60 -29.33 0.79 26.59
CA PHE A 60 -29.96 1.83 27.42
C PHE A 60 -31.44 2.11 27.13
N ILE A 61 -31.90 1.95 25.88
CA ILE A 61 -33.25 2.37 25.46
C ILE A 61 -34.19 1.17 25.35
N PHE A 62 -33.69 0.04 24.88
CA PHE A 62 -34.45 -1.18 24.68
C PHE A 62 -35.01 -1.71 26.01
N GLN A 63 -36.24 -2.21 26.04
CA GLN A 63 -36.90 -2.65 27.29
C GLN A 63 -37.14 -4.16 27.35
N GLY A 64 -36.65 -4.89 26.34
CA GLY A 64 -36.86 -6.33 26.20
C GLY A 64 -37.63 -6.70 24.93
N GLY A 65 -37.60 -7.99 24.59
CA GLY A 65 -38.21 -8.55 23.38
C GLY A 65 -37.18 -9.16 22.42
N THR A 66 -37.56 -9.34 21.16
CA THR A 66 -36.68 -9.95 20.15
C THR A 66 -35.78 -8.89 19.52
N TYR A 67 -34.48 -9.16 19.50
CA TYR A 67 -33.49 -8.36 18.80
C TYR A 67 -32.73 -9.22 17.78
N ILE A 68 -32.13 -8.57 16.79
CA ILE A 68 -31.39 -9.26 15.74
C ILE A 68 -29.90 -9.07 15.97
N VAL A 69 -29.20 -10.20 16.10
CA VAL A 69 -27.76 -10.23 16.29
C VAL A 69 -27.07 -10.47 14.95
N PHE A 70 -26.30 -9.49 14.49
CA PHE A 70 -25.53 -9.59 13.26
C PHE A 70 -24.05 -9.80 13.55
N PHE A 71 -23.66 -10.96 14.09
CA PHE A 71 -22.24 -11.24 14.37
C PHE A 71 -21.33 -11.07 13.14
N LYS A 72 -21.86 -11.35 11.94
CA LYS A 72 -21.16 -11.14 10.67
C LYS A 72 -20.81 -9.68 10.42
N ALA A 73 -21.56 -8.72 10.98
CA ALA A 73 -21.25 -7.30 10.86
C ALA A 73 -19.89 -6.96 11.48
N PHE A 74 -19.42 -7.71 12.48
CA PHE A 74 -18.12 -7.48 13.12
C PHE A 74 -16.92 -7.92 12.27
N ILE A 75 -17.12 -8.66 11.18
CA ILE A 75 -16.03 -9.02 10.27
C ILE A 75 -15.38 -7.76 9.71
N LEU A 76 -16.20 -6.77 9.33
CA LEU A 76 -15.73 -5.52 8.77
C LEU A 76 -14.83 -4.71 9.73
N PRO A 77 -15.26 -4.35 10.95
CA PRO A 77 -14.42 -3.63 11.89
C PRO A 77 -13.15 -4.41 12.24
N VAL A 78 -13.24 -5.74 12.43
CA VAL A 78 -12.06 -6.57 12.72
C VAL A 78 -11.06 -6.52 11.56
N MET A 79 -11.52 -6.68 10.31
CA MET A 79 -10.65 -6.61 9.14
C MET A 79 -9.97 -5.25 9.01
N VAL A 80 -10.71 -4.16 9.23
CA VAL A 80 -10.16 -2.79 9.17
C VAL A 80 -9.08 -2.60 10.24
N VAL A 81 -9.33 -3.04 11.47
CA VAL A 81 -8.38 -2.95 12.59
C VAL A 81 -7.12 -3.80 12.32
N VAL A 82 -7.27 -5.05 11.86
CA VAL A 82 -6.14 -5.92 11.51
C VAL A 82 -5.32 -5.31 10.37
N ASN A 83 -5.99 -4.79 9.33
CA ASN A 83 -5.32 -4.12 8.22
C ASN A 83 -4.55 -2.88 8.68
N PHE A 84 -5.10 -2.13 9.62
CA PHE A 84 -4.43 -0.99 10.24
C PHE A 84 -3.14 -1.41 10.95
N PHE A 85 -3.20 -2.38 11.87
CA PHE A 85 -1.99 -2.86 12.56
C PHE A 85 -0.96 -3.48 11.62
N ARG A 86 -1.41 -4.21 10.59
CA ARG A 86 -0.53 -4.74 9.55
C ARG A 86 0.15 -3.62 8.77
N SER A 87 -0.54 -2.51 8.51
CA SER A 87 0.03 -1.34 7.86
C SER A 87 1.11 -0.66 8.72
N LEU A 88 0.90 -0.58 10.04
CA LEU A 88 1.89 -0.02 10.98
C LEU A 88 3.16 -0.88 11.04
N SER A 89 3.00 -2.20 11.03
CA SER A 89 4.12 -3.14 11.05
C SER A 89 5.00 -3.01 9.80
N ARG A 90 4.39 -2.79 8.63
CA ARG A 90 5.14 -2.52 7.38
C ARG A 90 5.94 -1.23 7.42
N ARG A 91 5.44 -0.18 8.09
CA ARG A 91 6.17 1.09 8.25
C ARG A 91 7.41 0.95 9.13
N LYS A 92 7.34 0.13 10.18
CA LYS A 92 8.51 -0.18 11.03
C LYS A 92 9.56 -1.03 10.32
N ALA A 93 9.16 -1.82 9.34
CA ALA A 93 10.04 -2.70 8.57
C ALA A 93 10.73 -2.01 7.37
N MET A 94 10.37 -0.76 7.04
CA MET A 94 11.09 -0.01 6.00
C MET A 94 12.42 0.51 6.57
N PRO A 95 13.57 0.18 5.95
CA PRO A 95 14.82 0.89 6.21
C PRO A 95 14.60 2.38 5.97
N ALA A 96 15.19 3.23 6.81
CA ALA A 96 15.18 4.67 6.59
C ALA A 96 15.59 4.97 5.14
N PRO A 97 14.94 5.93 4.45
CA PRO A 97 15.40 6.38 3.14
C PRO A 97 16.89 6.66 3.26
N GLN A 98 17.72 5.93 2.50
CA GLN A 98 19.11 6.31 2.37
C GLN A 98 19.09 7.77 1.91
N PRO A 99 19.78 8.70 2.59
CA PRO A 99 19.85 10.07 2.12
C PRO A 99 20.38 10.00 0.70
N MET A 100 19.52 10.36 -0.25
CA MET A 100 19.92 10.51 -1.63
C MET A 100 21.02 11.57 -1.58
N ALA A 101 22.27 11.13 -1.77
CA ALA A 101 23.41 12.03 -1.77
C ALA A 101 23.05 13.15 -2.76
N ALA A 102 23.07 14.38 -2.26
CA ALA A 102 22.84 15.55 -3.09
C ALA A 102 23.77 15.43 -4.31
N PRO A 103 23.30 15.70 -5.54
CA PRO A 103 24.17 15.69 -6.70
C PRO A 103 25.38 16.58 -6.40
N ALA A 104 26.58 16.03 -6.50
CA ALA A 104 27.81 16.78 -6.31
C ALA A 104 27.77 18.03 -7.21
N PRO A 105 28.16 19.22 -6.70
CA PRO A 105 28.20 20.41 -7.54
C PRO A 105 29.12 20.15 -8.73
N TYR A 106 28.61 20.38 -9.94
CA TYR A 106 29.42 20.35 -11.16
C TYR A 106 30.59 21.33 -11.00
N PRO A 107 31.85 20.93 -11.24
CA PRO A 107 32.92 21.90 -11.31
C PRO A 107 32.68 22.77 -12.54
N MET A 108 32.30 24.03 -12.30
CA MET A 108 32.41 25.10 -13.29
C MET A 108 33.85 25.12 -13.78
N ALA A 109 34.04 24.89 -15.08
CA ALA A 109 35.32 24.94 -15.74
C ALA A 109 35.95 26.33 -15.51
N GLY A 110 36.88 26.38 -14.56
CA GLY A 110 37.73 27.54 -14.32
C GLY A 110 38.56 27.80 -15.57
N GLN A 111 38.55 29.06 -15.99
CA GLN A 111 39.33 29.60 -17.09
C GLN A 111 40.79 29.16 -16.98
N GLN A 112 41.32 28.56 -18.04
CA GLN A 112 42.74 28.22 -18.16
C GLN A 112 43.58 29.50 -18.17
N PRO A 113 44.56 29.67 -17.26
CA PRO A 113 45.59 30.68 -17.42
C PRO A 113 46.59 30.22 -18.48
N MET A 114 46.83 31.07 -19.47
CA MET A 114 47.80 30.85 -20.54
C MET A 114 49.22 30.80 -19.95
N ALA A 115 49.90 29.65 -20.04
CA ALA A 115 51.25 29.47 -19.53
C ALA A 115 52.29 30.03 -20.50
N ALA A 116 53.20 30.87 -19.99
CA ALA A 116 54.41 31.31 -20.70
C ALA A 116 55.44 30.17 -20.81
N PRO A 117 56.24 30.08 -21.89
CA PRO A 117 57.16 28.97 -22.08
C PRO A 117 58.42 29.13 -21.20
N ALA A 118 58.73 28.09 -20.42
CA ALA A 118 59.98 27.96 -19.67
C ALA A 118 60.88 26.88 -20.30
N PRO A 119 62.23 27.03 -20.25
CA PRO A 119 63.19 26.25 -21.03
C PRO A 119 63.54 24.87 -20.45
N TYR A 120 64.21 24.07 -21.29
CA TYR A 120 64.55 22.63 -21.21
C TYR A 120 65.36 22.15 -19.96
N PRO A 121 65.39 20.82 -19.70
CA PRO A 121 65.48 20.23 -18.36
C PRO A 121 66.92 19.88 -17.92
N MET A 122 67.13 19.82 -16.60
CA MET A 122 68.28 19.15 -15.98
C MET A 122 67.80 18.07 -15.01
N ALA A 123 68.48 16.93 -15.10
CA ALA A 123 68.11 15.62 -14.56
C ALA A 123 67.97 15.57 -13.03
N GLY A 124 66.96 14.83 -12.56
CA GLY A 124 66.76 14.52 -11.14
C GLY A 124 65.55 13.62 -10.88
N GLN A 125 65.76 12.31 -11.06
CA GLN A 125 65.05 11.15 -10.46
C GLN A 125 63.55 11.26 -10.08
N GLN A 126 62.72 10.49 -10.80
CA GLN A 126 61.38 9.98 -10.39
C GLN A 126 61.41 8.44 -10.51
N PRO A 127 60.46 7.65 -9.97
CA PRO A 127 59.56 7.82 -8.82
C PRO A 127 59.40 6.50 -7.99
N MET A 128 58.74 6.54 -6.82
CA MET A 128 57.85 5.42 -6.43
C MET A 128 56.71 5.91 -5.55
N ALA A 129 55.55 6.13 -6.16
CA ALA A 129 54.31 6.42 -5.47
C ALA A 129 53.70 5.11 -4.95
N ALA A 130 53.31 5.09 -3.67
CA ALA A 130 52.62 3.98 -3.05
C ALA A 130 51.23 3.75 -3.69
N PRO A 131 50.80 2.49 -3.88
CA PRO A 131 49.52 2.19 -4.50
C PRO A 131 48.35 2.59 -3.60
N ALA A 132 47.35 3.25 -4.20
CA ALA A 132 46.08 3.58 -3.57
C ALA A 132 45.28 2.30 -3.27
N PRO A 133 44.55 2.22 -2.14
CA PRO A 133 43.73 1.06 -1.81
C PRO A 133 42.56 0.90 -2.80
N TYR A 134 42.34 -0.35 -3.23
CA TYR A 134 41.29 -0.75 -4.16
C TYR A 134 39.89 -0.44 -3.62
N PRO A 135 38.97 0.15 -4.43
CA PRO A 135 37.57 0.17 -4.07
C PRO A 135 37.02 -1.27 -4.17
N MET A 136 36.56 -1.79 -3.04
CA MET A 136 35.73 -2.99 -2.97
C MET A 136 34.52 -2.79 -3.89
N ALA A 137 34.44 -3.62 -4.92
CA ALA A 137 33.30 -3.69 -5.83
C ALA A 137 32.04 -3.99 -5.01
N GLY A 138 31.22 -2.96 -4.78
CA GLY A 138 29.86 -3.14 -4.32
C GLY A 138 29.13 -4.02 -5.34
N GLN A 139 28.53 -5.10 -4.85
CA GLN A 139 27.73 -6.03 -5.63
C GLN A 139 26.69 -5.22 -6.42
N GLN A 140 26.84 -5.20 -7.76
CA GLN A 140 25.79 -4.70 -8.64
C GLN A 140 24.53 -5.52 -8.38
N PRO A 141 23.36 -4.91 -8.10
CA PRO A 141 22.11 -5.62 -8.19
C PRO A 141 21.97 -6.07 -9.64
N MET A 142 21.93 -7.37 -9.85
CA MET A 142 21.64 -7.97 -11.14
C MET A 142 20.30 -7.39 -11.62
N ALA A 143 20.32 -6.59 -12.69
CA ALA A 143 19.13 -6.01 -13.27
C ALA A 143 18.17 -7.16 -13.63
N ALA A 144 16.97 -7.14 -13.06
CA ALA A 144 15.93 -8.08 -13.46
C ALA A 144 15.71 -7.95 -14.98
N PRO A 145 15.61 -9.06 -15.73
CA PRO A 145 15.38 -9.00 -17.16
C PRO A 145 14.11 -8.20 -17.44
N ALA A 146 14.22 -7.26 -18.39
CA ALA A 146 13.09 -6.49 -18.87
C ALA A 146 11.96 -7.45 -19.31
N PRO A 147 10.68 -7.17 -18.98
CA PRO A 147 9.59 -7.95 -19.54
C PRO A 147 9.63 -7.83 -21.06
N GLN A 148 9.73 -8.97 -21.75
CA GLN A 148 9.58 -9.01 -23.19
C GLN A 148 8.19 -8.49 -23.56
N PRO A 149 8.04 -7.68 -24.63
CA PRO A 149 6.73 -7.32 -25.14
C PRO A 149 6.03 -8.62 -25.55
N MET A 150 4.98 -8.98 -24.82
CA MET A 150 4.12 -10.07 -25.19
C MET A 150 3.45 -9.67 -26.51
N ALA A 151 3.74 -10.43 -27.58
CA ALA A 151 3.10 -10.24 -28.87
C ALA A 151 1.58 -10.24 -28.66
N ALA A 152 0.92 -9.21 -29.18
CA ALA A 152 -0.53 -9.12 -29.15
C ALA A 152 -1.14 -10.41 -29.74
N PRO A 153 -2.22 -10.96 -29.15
CA PRO A 153 -2.94 -12.07 -29.75
C PRO A 153 -3.34 -11.67 -31.18
N GLN A 154 -2.91 -12.46 -32.17
CA GLN A 154 -3.42 -12.34 -33.52
C GLN A 154 -4.95 -12.48 -33.47
N PRO A 155 -5.73 -11.62 -34.15
CA PRO A 155 -7.16 -11.80 -34.24
C PRO A 155 -7.43 -13.12 -34.96
N MET A 156 -7.94 -14.09 -34.20
CA MET A 156 -8.43 -15.35 -34.72
C MET A 156 -9.54 -15.01 -35.72
N GLY A 157 -9.31 -15.30 -36.99
CA GLY A 157 -10.23 -15.01 -38.08
C GLY A 157 -11.62 -15.53 -37.75
N ALA A 158 -12.62 -14.66 -37.92
CA ALA A 158 -14.01 -15.03 -37.76
C ALA A 158 -14.33 -16.25 -38.66
N PRO A 159 -15.13 -17.22 -38.19
CA PRO A 159 -15.57 -18.32 -39.03
C PRO A 159 -16.37 -17.76 -40.22
N VAL A 160 -15.96 -18.18 -41.42
CA VAL A 160 -16.64 -17.86 -42.67
C VAL A 160 -18.06 -18.44 -42.60
N PRO A 161 -19.12 -17.67 -42.87
CA PRO A 161 -20.47 -18.23 -42.98
C PRO A 161 -20.53 -19.24 -44.13
N GLN A 162 -20.99 -20.46 -43.85
CA GLN A 162 -21.30 -21.44 -44.88
C GLN A 162 -22.47 -20.95 -45.75
N PRO A 163 -22.42 -21.09 -47.09
CA PRO A 163 -23.56 -20.81 -47.95
C PRO A 163 -24.72 -21.76 -47.66
N ALA A 164 -25.93 -21.22 -47.51
CA ALA A 164 -27.15 -21.99 -47.34
C ALA A 164 -27.47 -22.85 -48.59
N PRO A 165 -28.03 -24.07 -48.44
CA PRO A 165 -28.49 -24.85 -49.56
C PRO A 165 -29.70 -24.21 -50.23
N ALA A 166 -29.72 -24.25 -51.57
CA ALA A 166 -30.75 -23.69 -52.42
C ALA A 166 -32.14 -24.33 -52.19
N PRO A 167 -33.25 -23.60 -52.40
CA PRO A 167 -34.58 -24.18 -52.25
C PRO A 167 -34.85 -25.20 -53.37
N GLU A 168 -35.14 -26.44 -52.99
CA GLU A 168 -35.75 -27.41 -53.88
C GLU A 168 -37.12 -26.89 -54.31
N ARG A 169 -37.30 -26.72 -55.63
CA ARG A 169 -38.61 -26.51 -56.25
C ARG A 169 -39.36 -27.84 -56.22
N THR A 170 -40.37 -27.95 -55.37
CA THR A 170 -41.44 -28.93 -55.57
C THR A 170 -42.55 -28.31 -56.40
N VAL A 171 -42.92 -29.05 -57.45
CA VAL A 171 -43.97 -28.79 -58.44
C VAL A 171 -45.32 -29.20 -57.85
#